data_AF-A0A4Q5QX43-F1
#
_entry.id   AF-A0A4Q5QX43-F1
#
_cell.length_a   1.000
_cell.length_b   1.000
_cell.length_c   1.000
_cell.angle_alpha   90.00
_cell.angle_beta   90.00
_cell.angle_gamma   90.00
#
_symmetry.space_group_name_H-M   'P 1'
#
loop_
_entity.id
_entity.type
_entity.pdbx_description
1 polymer ?
#
loop_
_entity_poly.entity_id
_entity_poly.type
_entity_poly.pdbx_seq_one_letter_code
_entity_poly.pdbx_strand_id
1 'polypeptide(L)'
;KNLRHLNLNFTQITGKTLDQLQSLPNLKSVSVAGTAVDYTNLMKLQSFPKLKAVYLWSTPAAKEKLADLEAKNKNIAYYAGYTGDTLMLQLTPPLLGNEEHVLTEPEELKLKHYINGAVIRYTLDGSTPDSLTSPEYKPGIMIDSNVTLKAAAFKPGWYSSKVLEYHFYKKAFVPDSVQLLTMPSPQYPGAGGRTLNDNVRSDLNFSSGKWIAYYDNDLEAVFRFDKPVVTSNITISLLREYSRHIFPPGKVEVYGGESSSNMKLIGTLTPVMPTENEPNANISVVCSYPRTEVKCLKLVVRRVRSMPKWHPQRGQKAWVFVDEVFIN
;
A
#
# COMPACT_ATOMS: atom_id res chain seq x y z
N LYS A 1 -49.33 40.12 17.94
CA LYS A 1 -48.07 40.91 17.96
C LYS A 1 -46.93 40.29 18.81
N ASN A 2 -47.06 39.03 19.25
CA ASN A 2 -46.05 38.36 20.11
C ASN A 2 -45.33 37.18 19.42
N LEU A 3 -45.50 37.00 18.12
CA LEU A 3 -44.87 35.90 17.40
C LEU A 3 -43.34 36.06 17.44
N ARG A 4 -42.65 34.99 17.85
CA ARG A 4 -41.18 34.94 17.98
C ARG A 4 -40.53 33.97 17.01
N HIS A 5 -41.23 32.89 16.66
CA HIS A 5 -40.74 31.85 15.78
C HIS A 5 -41.81 31.58 14.74
N LEU A 6 -41.43 31.61 13.47
CA LEU A 6 -42.33 31.32 12.36
C LEU A 6 -41.72 30.21 11.51
N ASN A 7 -42.46 29.13 11.31
CA ASN A 7 -42.06 28.02 10.46
C ASN A 7 -42.94 28.01 9.22
N LEU A 8 -42.33 28.15 8.05
CA LEU A 8 -42.94 28.18 6.72
C LEU A 8 -42.36 27.08 5.82
N ASN A 9 -41.72 26.07 6.41
CA ASN A 9 -41.01 25.05 5.66
C ASN A 9 -41.96 24.29 4.73
N PHE A 10 -41.48 23.97 3.53
CA PHE A 10 -42.18 23.19 2.51
C PHE A 10 -43.57 23.74 2.13
N THR A 11 -43.76 25.05 2.31
CA THR A 11 -44.93 25.76 1.80
C THR A 11 -44.68 26.28 0.39
N GLN A 12 -45.74 26.70 -0.31
CA GLN A 12 -45.67 27.29 -1.65
C GLN A 12 -45.19 28.76 -1.65
N ILE A 13 -44.54 29.20 -0.58
CA ILE A 13 -44.09 30.59 -0.45
C ILE A 13 -42.90 30.84 -1.37
N THR A 14 -42.99 31.91 -2.17
CA THR A 14 -41.96 32.32 -3.14
C THR A 14 -41.15 33.52 -2.66
N GLY A 15 -41.25 33.89 -1.39
CA GLY A 15 -40.54 35.04 -0.81
C GLY A 15 -41.06 36.44 -1.17
N LYS A 16 -42.01 36.56 -2.11
CA LYS A 16 -42.55 37.85 -2.58
C LYS A 16 -43.12 38.72 -1.43
N THR A 17 -43.76 38.09 -0.45
CA THR A 17 -44.46 38.74 0.68
C THR A 17 -43.69 38.67 2.01
N LEU A 18 -42.41 38.28 2.01
CA LEU A 18 -41.62 38.16 3.25
C LEU A 18 -41.45 39.49 3.99
N ASP A 19 -41.48 40.61 3.29
CA ASP A 19 -41.45 41.96 3.87
C ASP A 19 -42.62 42.25 4.82
N GLN A 20 -43.80 41.67 4.58
CA GLN A 20 -44.96 41.85 5.45
C GLN A 20 -44.70 41.37 6.88
N LEU A 21 -43.75 40.44 7.07
CA LEU A 21 -43.35 39.94 8.38
C LEU A 21 -42.61 41.00 9.21
N GLN A 22 -42.16 42.12 8.63
CA GLN A 22 -41.52 43.22 9.36
C GLN A 22 -42.48 43.86 10.38
N SER A 23 -43.80 43.73 10.15
CA SER A 23 -44.85 44.16 11.09
C SER A 23 -44.88 43.35 12.40
N LEU A 24 -44.05 42.31 12.53
CA LEU A 24 -43.93 41.47 13.72
C LEU A 24 -42.72 41.92 14.57
N PRO A 25 -42.87 42.85 15.53
CA PRO A 25 -41.75 43.51 16.23
C PRO A 25 -40.96 42.58 17.16
N ASN A 26 -41.43 41.35 17.34
CA ASN A 26 -40.86 40.37 18.26
C ASN A 26 -40.35 39.09 17.55
N LEU A 27 -40.38 39.05 16.21
CA LEU A 27 -39.93 37.89 15.46
C LEU A 27 -38.42 37.71 15.62
N LYS A 28 -38.01 36.54 16.10
CA LYS A 28 -36.62 36.15 16.37
C LYS A 28 -36.10 35.11 15.40
N SER A 29 -36.95 34.23 14.87
CA SER A 29 -36.54 33.29 13.84
C SER A 29 -37.61 33.03 12.80
N VAL A 30 -37.16 32.78 11.57
CA VAL A 30 -38.01 32.29 10.48
C VAL A 30 -37.37 31.06 9.83
N SER A 31 -38.18 30.04 9.56
CA SER A 31 -37.78 28.84 8.85
C SER A 31 -38.50 28.84 7.51
N VAL A 32 -37.75 28.82 6.41
CA VAL A 32 -38.28 28.80 5.03
C VAL A 32 -37.65 27.66 4.22
N ALA A 33 -37.26 26.58 4.91
CA ALA A 33 -36.63 25.44 4.27
C ALA A 33 -37.56 24.79 3.23
N GLY A 34 -37.03 24.37 2.09
CA GLY A 34 -37.80 23.72 1.01
C GLY A 34 -38.80 24.64 0.31
N THR A 35 -38.65 25.96 0.41
CA THR A 35 -39.48 26.95 -0.29
C THR A 35 -38.74 27.55 -1.50
N ALA A 36 -39.45 28.32 -2.33
CA ALA A 36 -38.87 28.98 -3.52
C ALA A 36 -38.25 30.35 -3.21
N VAL A 37 -37.85 30.61 -1.96
CA VAL A 37 -37.23 31.88 -1.53
C VAL A 37 -35.81 31.99 -2.09
N ASP A 38 -35.53 33.11 -2.76
CA ASP A 38 -34.22 33.42 -3.34
C ASP A 38 -33.42 34.46 -2.53
N TYR A 39 -32.18 34.72 -2.95
CA TYR A 39 -31.29 35.70 -2.33
C TYR A 39 -31.91 37.11 -2.25
N THR A 40 -32.59 37.54 -3.32
CA THR A 40 -33.23 38.87 -3.40
C THR A 40 -34.35 39.00 -2.36
N ASN A 41 -35.11 37.92 -2.13
CA ASN A 41 -36.15 37.89 -1.11
C ASN A 41 -35.55 37.94 0.30
N LEU A 42 -34.44 37.25 0.56
CA LEU A 42 -33.79 37.21 1.89
C LEU A 42 -33.12 38.52 2.28
N MET A 43 -32.67 39.31 1.30
CA MET A 43 -32.17 40.67 1.55
C MET A 43 -33.21 41.54 2.29
N LYS A 44 -34.50 41.28 2.12
CA LYS A 44 -35.57 41.98 2.85
C LYS A 44 -35.57 41.67 4.35
N LEU A 45 -35.06 40.51 4.78
CA LEU A 45 -35.02 40.09 6.19
C LEU A 45 -33.96 40.83 7.01
N GLN A 46 -33.02 41.49 6.33
CA GLN A 46 -31.90 42.23 6.94
C GLN A 46 -32.36 43.40 7.81
N SER A 47 -33.54 43.98 7.53
CA SER A 47 -34.12 45.13 8.24
C SER A 47 -34.97 44.75 9.47
N PHE A 48 -35.02 43.46 9.82
CA PHE A 48 -35.90 42.98 10.89
C PHE A 48 -35.26 43.22 12.26
N PRO A 49 -35.91 43.99 13.16
CA PRO A 49 -35.22 44.57 14.31
C PRO A 49 -34.81 43.55 15.39
N LYS A 50 -35.45 42.38 15.45
CA LYS A 50 -35.15 41.34 16.46
C LYS A 50 -34.85 39.97 15.87
N LEU A 51 -34.74 39.86 14.54
CA LEU A 51 -34.47 38.60 13.87
C LEU A 51 -33.03 38.18 14.16
N LYS A 52 -32.85 36.92 14.56
CA LYS A 52 -31.57 36.33 14.95
C LYS A 52 -31.21 35.07 14.15
N ALA A 53 -32.21 34.36 13.61
CA ALA A 53 -31.99 33.10 12.92
C ALA A 53 -32.90 32.93 11.70
N VAL A 54 -32.33 32.50 10.58
CA VAL A 54 -33.06 32.16 9.36
C VAL A 54 -32.63 30.76 8.89
N TYR A 55 -33.57 29.83 8.77
CA TYR A 55 -33.29 28.47 8.30
C TYR A 55 -33.70 28.33 6.83
N LEU A 56 -32.75 27.93 5.98
CA LEU A 56 -32.79 28.03 4.52
C LEU A 56 -32.55 26.69 3.81
N TRP A 57 -32.55 25.56 4.53
CA TRP A 57 -32.24 24.26 3.93
C TRP A 57 -33.10 23.99 2.69
N SER A 58 -32.49 23.57 1.59
CA SER A 58 -33.18 23.24 0.33
C SER A 58 -33.90 24.43 -0.32
N THR A 59 -33.32 25.63 -0.20
CA THR A 59 -33.74 26.83 -0.93
C THR A 59 -32.70 27.20 -2.00
N PRO A 60 -33.08 27.89 -3.10
CA PRO A 60 -32.12 28.45 -4.05
C PRO A 60 -31.06 29.35 -3.39
N ALA A 61 -31.48 30.16 -2.41
CA ALA A 61 -30.59 31.09 -1.71
C ALA A 61 -29.46 30.42 -0.92
N ALA A 62 -29.70 29.21 -0.41
CA ALA A 62 -28.70 28.42 0.31
C ALA A 62 -27.49 28.01 -0.54
N LYS A 63 -27.64 27.96 -1.87
CA LYS A 63 -26.61 27.45 -2.78
C LYS A 63 -25.60 28.50 -3.27
N GLU A 64 -25.97 29.78 -3.29
CA GLU A 64 -25.23 30.75 -4.13
C GLU A 64 -24.64 31.96 -3.37
N LYS A 65 -25.21 32.42 -2.23
CA LYS A 65 -24.81 33.70 -1.61
C LYS A 65 -24.95 33.78 -0.08
N LEU A 66 -24.78 32.68 0.65
CA LEU A 66 -24.90 32.66 2.12
C LEU A 66 -23.88 33.60 2.80
N ALA A 67 -22.62 33.56 2.37
CA ALA A 67 -21.54 34.37 2.95
C ALA A 67 -21.80 35.89 2.80
N ASP A 68 -22.42 36.33 1.71
CA ASP A 68 -22.79 37.75 1.52
C ASP A 68 -23.94 38.17 2.45
N LEU A 69 -24.94 37.31 2.67
CA LEU A 69 -26.03 37.57 3.60
C LEU A 69 -25.52 37.71 5.04
N GLU A 70 -24.57 36.87 5.45
CA GLU A 70 -23.91 36.92 6.75
C GLU A 70 -23.02 38.17 6.90
N ALA A 71 -22.28 38.54 5.86
CA ALA A 71 -21.43 39.72 5.85
C ALA A 71 -22.24 41.02 6.04
N LYS A 72 -23.46 41.10 5.48
CA LYS A 72 -24.32 42.28 5.52
C LYS A 72 -25.02 42.49 6.86
N ASN A 73 -25.32 41.45 7.62
CA ASN A 73 -25.85 41.57 8.97
C ASN A 73 -25.41 40.43 9.87
N LYS A 74 -24.37 40.71 10.65
CA LYS A 74 -23.78 39.78 11.62
C LYS A 74 -24.70 39.41 12.79
N ASN A 75 -25.85 40.07 12.95
CA ASN A 75 -26.82 39.75 14.00
C ASN A 75 -27.79 38.62 13.61
N ILE A 76 -27.81 38.21 12.34
CA ILE A 76 -28.66 37.13 11.84
C ILE A 76 -27.78 35.94 11.46
N ALA A 77 -27.99 34.81 12.12
CA ALA A 77 -27.41 33.54 11.74
C ALA A 77 -28.25 32.87 10.64
N TYR A 78 -27.62 32.46 9.55
CA TYR A 78 -28.27 31.74 8.45
C TYR A 78 -27.89 30.26 8.48
N TYR A 79 -28.89 29.38 8.46
CA TYR A 79 -28.70 27.92 8.53
C TYR A 79 -29.14 27.28 7.22
N ALA A 80 -28.19 27.04 6.32
CA ALA A 80 -28.43 26.46 4.99
C ALA A 80 -28.39 24.92 4.94
N GLY A 81 -28.10 24.26 6.07
CA GLY A 81 -27.84 22.83 6.13
C GLY A 81 -26.37 22.49 5.86
N TYR A 82 -26.07 21.20 5.73
CA TYR A 82 -24.74 20.70 5.41
C TYR A 82 -24.70 20.30 3.94
N THR A 83 -23.88 20.98 3.13
CA THR A 83 -23.53 20.48 1.81
C THR A 83 -22.28 19.62 1.98
N GLY A 84 -22.36 18.33 1.62
CA GLY A 84 -21.24 17.38 1.72
C GLY A 84 -20.05 17.72 0.80
N ASP A 85 -20.00 18.92 0.24
CA ASP A 85 -19.03 19.38 -0.75
C ASP A 85 -17.62 19.54 -0.14
N THR A 86 -17.50 19.47 1.18
CA THR A 86 -16.23 19.43 1.92
C THR A 86 -15.80 18.02 2.31
N LEU A 87 -16.64 17.00 2.12
CA LEU A 87 -16.28 15.60 2.40
C LEU A 87 -15.48 15.02 1.24
N MET A 88 -14.16 15.03 1.39
CA MET A 88 -13.29 14.19 0.56
C MET A 88 -13.29 12.77 1.13
N LEU A 89 -13.76 11.83 0.32
CA LEU A 89 -13.72 10.40 0.64
C LEU A 89 -12.37 9.81 0.22
N GLN A 90 -11.92 8.78 0.94
CA GLN A 90 -10.74 8.02 0.58
C GLN A 90 -11.09 6.93 -0.45
N LEU A 91 -10.30 6.83 -1.52
CA LEU A 91 -10.42 5.74 -2.48
C LEU A 91 -10.02 4.40 -1.85
N THR A 92 -10.64 3.33 -2.33
CA THR A 92 -10.16 1.97 -2.06
C THR A 92 -8.85 1.71 -2.80
N PRO A 93 -7.96 0.83 -2.31
CA PRO A 93 -6.80 0.41 -3.10
C PRO A 93 -7.21 -0.27 -4.42
N PRO A 94 -6.35 -0.21 -5.46
CA PRO A 94 -6.54 -1.05 -6.64
C PRO A 94 -6.49 -2.53 -6.27
N LEU A 95 -7.10 -3.37 -7.10
CA LEU A 95 -7.09 -4.82 -6.96
C LEU A 95 -6.08 -5.41 -7.95
N LEU A 96 -5.22 -6.28 -7.44
CA LEU A 96 -4.35 -7.12 -8.28
C LEU A 96 -5.15 -8.34 -8.77
N GLY A 97 -5.10 -8.58 -10.08
CA GLY A 97 -5.73 -9.72 -10.74
C GLY A 97 -4.79 -10.88 -11.04
N ASN A 98 -3.48 -10.74 -10.79
CA ASN A 98 -2.51 -11.82 -10.89
C ASN A 98 -2.66 -12.74 -9.66
N GLU A 99 -2.92 -14.03 -9.90
CA GLU A 99 -3.08 -15.05 -8.85
C GLU A 99 -1.72 -15.60 -8.39
N GLU A 100 -0.77 -15.71 -9.32
CA GLU A 100 0.58 -16.22 -9.09
C GLU A 100 1.60 -15.07 -9.05
N HIS A 101 2.51 -15.10 -8.08
CA HIS A 101 3.57 -14.10 -7.95
C HIS A 101 4.97 -14.69 -8.19
N VAL A 102 5.04 -15.97 -8.57
CA VAL A 102 6.25 -16.64 -9.03
C VAL A 102 6.15 -16.86 -10.54
N LEU A 103 6.93 -16.11 -11.30
CA LEU A 103 6.92 -16.05 -12.76
C LEU A 103 7.82 -17.13 -13.34
N THR A 104 7.21 -18.15 -13.96
CA THR A 104 7.92 -19.13 -14.79
C THR A 104 7.98 -18.71 -16.26
N GLU A 105 7.05 -17.84 -16.67
CA GLU A 105 6.98 -17.16 -17.95
C GLU A 105 6.57 -15.69 -17.74
N PRO A 106 6.80 -14.79 -18.71
CA PRO A 106 6.34 -13.41 -18.60
C PRO A 106 4.82 -13.33 -18.42
N GLU A 107 4.36 -12.56 -17.46
CA GLU A 107 2.93 -12.38 -17.18
C GLU A 107 2.51 -10.93 -17.32
N GLU A 108 1.34 -10.68 -17.88
CA GLU A 108 0.76 -9.34 -17.94
C GLU A 108 0.29 -8.89 -16.54
N LEU A 109 0.71 -7.71 -16.11
CA LEU A 109 0.22 -7.07 -14.89
C LEU A 109 -1.27 -6.73 -15.04
N LYS A 110 -2.09 -7.24 -14.13
CA LYS A 110 -3.55 -7.04 -14.12
C LYS A 110 -3.94 -6.20 -12.92
N LEU A 111 -4.27 -4.93 -13.13
CA LEU A 111 -4.80 -4.04 -12.10
C LEU A 111 -6.20 -3.56 -12.46
N LYS A 112 -7.09 -3.46 -11.46
CA LYS A 112 -8.44 -2.89 -11.65
C LYS A 112 -8.89 -2.06 -10.46
N HIS A 113 -9.85 -1.17 -10.70
CA HIS A 113 -10.48 -0.36 -9.66
C HIS A 113 -11.96 -0.15 -10.00
N TYR A 114 -12.84 -0.20 -9.00
CA TYR A 114 -14.30 -0.15 -9.23
C TYR A 114 -14.89 1.27 -9.25
N ILE A 115 -14.17 2.28 -8.73
CA ILE A 115 -14.64 3.67 -8.78
C ILE A 115 -14.33 4.26 -10.15
N ASN A 116 -15.39 4.60 -10.89
CA ASN A 116 -15.28 5.24 -12.20
C ASN A 116 -14.52 6.59 -12.11
N GLY A 117 -13.65 6.84 -13.09
CA GLY A 117 -12.77 8.02 -13.15
C GLY A 117 -11.60 8.01 -12.15
N ALA A 118 -11.36 6.90 -11.43
CA ALA A 118 -10.13 6.72 -10.68
C ALA A 118 -9.01 6.27 -11.62
N VAL A 119 -7.84 6.89 -11.48
CA VAL A 119 -6.63 6.59 -12.23
C VAL A 119 -5.71 5.76 -11.34
N ILE A 120 -5.30 4.58 -11.81
CA ILE A 120 -4.34 3.74 -11.11
C ILE A 120 -2.94 4.14 -11.58
N ARG A 121 -2.05 4.49 -10.65
CA ARG A 121 -0.62 4.66 -10.94
C ARG A 121 0.19 3.64 -10.17
N TYR A 122 1.33 3.25 -10.75
CA TYR A 122 2.14 2.17 -10.23
C TYR A 122 3.64 2.42 -10.40
N THR A 123 4.44 1.59 -9.71
CA THR A 123 5.89 1.48 -9.82
C THR A 123 6.25 -0.01 -9.71
N LEU A 124 7.38 -0.42 -10.28
CA LEU A 124 7.86 -1.80 -10.26
C LEU A 124 9.18 -1.98 -9.49
N ASP A 125 9.73 -0.88 -8.98
CA ASP A 125 10.98 -0.81 -8.22
C ASP A 125 10.75 -0.69 -6.69
N GLY A 126 9.48 -0.70 -6.25
CA GLY A 126 9.10 -0.54 -4.85
C GLY A 126 9.10 0.90 -4.34
N SER A 127 9.31 1.90 -5.19
CA SER A 127 9.08 3.31 -4.84
C SER A 127 7.59 3.61 -4.68
N THR A 128 7.21 4.58 -3.85
CA THR A 128 5.79 4.94 -3.69
C THR A 128 5.29 5.66 -4.94
N PRO A 129 4.15 5.25 -5.55
CA PRO A 129 3.62 5.92 -6.73
C PRO A 129 3.16 7.35 -6.40
N ASP A 130 3.63 8.30 -7.19
CA ASP A 130 3.24 9.70 -7.14
C ASP A 130 2.00 9.97 -8.02
N SER A 131 1.16 10.88 -7.56
CA SER A 131 -0.12 11.21 -8.20
C SER A 131 0.01 11.90 -9.57
N LEU A 132 1.17 12.48 -9.89
CA LEU A 132 1.41 13.26 -11.10
C LEU A 132 2.39 12.58 -12.06
N THR A 133 3.46 12.01 -11.52
CA THR A 133 4.64 11.60 -12.28
C THR A 133 4.76 10.09 -12.52
N SER A 134 4.25 9.24 -11.62
CA SER A 134 4.32 7.79 -11.80
C SER A 134 3.46 7.32 -12.98
N PRO A 135 3.86 6.28 -13.72
CA PRO A 135 3.10 5.82 -14.88
C PRO A 135 1.67 5.42 -14.52
N GLU A 136 0.72 5.81 -15.37
CA GLU A 136 -0.65 5.33 -15.33
C GLU A 136 -0.72 3.89 -15.83
N TYR A 137 -1.42 3.03 -15.11
CA TYR A 137 -1.64 1.65 -15.52
C TYR A 137 -2.53 1.58 -16.75
N LYS A 138 -2.06 0.83 -17.76
CA LYS A 138 -2.82 0.42 -18.94
C LYS A 138 -2.55 -1.07 -19.20
N PRO A 139 -3.54 -1.85 -19.68
CA PRO A 139 -3.30 -3.23 -20.08
C PRO A 139 -2.14 -3.36 -21.07
N GLY A 140 -1.42 -4.48 -21.01
CA GLY A 140 -0.26 -4.82 -21.86
C GLY A 140 1.11 -4.66 -21.18
N ILE A 141 1.17 -4.29 -19.90
CA ILE A 141 2.43 -4.21 -19.15
C ILE A 141 2.87 -5.62 -18.78
N MET A 142 3.99 -6.09 -19.34
CA MET A 142 4.55 -7.40 -19.02
C MET A 142 5.51 -7.34 -17.83
N ILE A 143 5.44 -8.33 -16.95
CA ILE A 143 6.41 -8.58 -15.88
C ILE A 143 7.15 -9.87 -16.21
N ASP A 144 8.47 -9.77 -16.38
CA ASP A 144 9.34 -10.86 -16.83
C ASP A 144 10.57 -11.07 -15.92
N SER A 145 10.60 -10.35 -14.80
CA SER A 145 11.73 -10.21 -13.89
C SER A 145 11.23 -9.97 -12.46
N ASN A 146 12.15 -9.99 -11.49
CA ASN A 146 11.80 -9.67 -10.11
C ASN A 146 11.40 -8.20 -10.01
N VAL A 147 10.20 -7.93 -9.49
CA VAL A 147 9.71 -6.55 -9.30
C VAL A 147 9.00 -6.41 -7.96
N THR A 148 9.10 -5.22 -7.37
CA THR A 148 8.24 -4.83 -6.25
C THR A 148 7.19 -3.87 -6.80
N LEU A 149 6.00 -4.40 -7.04
CA LEU A 149 4.85 -3.63 -7.49
C LEU A 149 4.34 -2.80 -6.32
N LYS A 150 4.28 -1.47 -6.49
CA LYS A 150 3.43 -0.60 -5.68
C LYS A 150 2.41 0.11 -6.55
N ALA A 151 1.16 0.18 -6.11
CA ALA A 151 0.10 0.84 -6.86
C ALA A 151 -0.87 1.61 -5.95
N ALA A 152 -1.39 2.73 -6.43
CA ALA A 152 -2.40 3.52 -5.74
C ALA A 152 -3.40 4.13 -6.74
N ALA A 153 -4.63 4.35 -6.27
CA ALA A 153 -5.68 5.00 -7.04
C ALA A 153 -5.77 6.49 -6.68
N PHE A 154 -5.95 7.32 -7.70
CA PHE A 154 -6.03 8.78 -7.60
C PHE A 154 -7.27 9.31 -8.34
N LYS A 155 -7.93 10.31 -7.77
CA LYS A 155 -9.07 10.99 -8.39
C LYS A 155 -9.23 12.41 -7.82
N PRO A 156 -9.43 13.45 -8.66
CA PRO A 156 -9.68 14.80 -8.17
C PRO A 156 -10.91 14.84 -7.24
N GLY A 157 -10.80 15.57 -6.12
CA GLY A 157 -11.85 15.65 -5.11
C GLY A 157 -11.90 14.47 -4.12
N TRP A 158 -10.95 13.53 -4.20
CA TRP A 158 -10.85 12.37 -3.32
C TRP A 158 -9.46 12.30 -2.66
N TYR A 159 -9.39 11.72 -1.46
CA TYR A 159 -8.10 11.27 -0.93
C TYR A 159 -7.64 10.03 -1.70
N SER A 160 -6.34 9.93 -1.96
CA SER A 160 -5.74 8.77 -2.61
C SER A 160 -5.98 7.50 -1.79
N SER A 161 -5.98 6.37 -2.48
CA SER A 161 -6.05 5.10 -1.78
C SER A 161 -4.83 4.86 -0.91
N LYS A 162 -4.92 3.89 0.00
CA LYS A 162 -3.71 3.26 0.53
C LYS A 162 -2.91 2.62 -0.61
N VAL A 163 -1.60 2.54 -0.43
CA VAL A 163 -0.70 1.89 -1.39
C VAL A 163 -0.86 0.37 -1.25
N LEU A 164 -1.12 -0.27 -2.38
CA LEU A 164 -1.01 -1.70 -2.59
C LEU A 164 0.47 -2.06 -2.80
N GLU A 165 0.95 -3.15 -2.21
CA GLU A 165 2.31 -3.66 -2.43
C GLU A 165 2.30 -5.18 -2.65
N TYR A 166 2.97 -5.64 -3.71
CA TYR A 166 3.19 -7.04 -4.04
C TYR A 166 4.59 -7.26 -4.61
N HIS A 167 5.12 -8.47 -4.46
CA HIS A 167 6.44 -8.82 -4.99
C HIS A 167 6.31 -9.97 -5.97
N PHE A 168 6.81 -9.79 -7.17
CA PHE A 168 6.90 -10.83 -8.20
C PHE A 168 8.32 -11.35 -8.30
N TYR A 169 8.48 -12.65 -8.51
CA TYR A 169 9.78 -13.32 -8.57
C TYR A 169 9.90 -14.17 -9.82
N LYS A 170 10.91 -13.89 -10.62
CA LYS A 170 11.27 -14.74 -11.74
C LYS A 170 11.93 -16.03 -11.24
N LYS A 171 11.51 -17.14 -11.83
CA LYS A 171 12.06 -18.46 -11.62
C LYS A 171 12.20 -19.17 -12.96
N ALA A 172 13.37 -19.04 -13.59
CA ALA A 172 13.64 -19.66 -14.88
C ALA A 172 13.94 -21.16 -14.77
N PHE A 173 14.53 -21.61 -13.66
CA PHE A 173 14.92 -23.00 -13.46
C PHE A 173 14.38 -23.57 -12.16
N VAL A 174 13.85 -24.79 -12.23
CA VAL A 174 13.45 -25.58 -11.08
C VAL A 174 14.49 -26.69 -10.87
N PRO A 175 15.17 -26.74 -9.72
CA PRO A 175 16.13 -27.80 -9.44
C PRO A 175 15.41 -29.13 -9.20
N ASP A 176 16.00 -30.23 -9.69
CA ASP A 176 15.48 -31.60 -9.51
C ASP A 176 15.62 -32.08 -8.05
N SER A 177 16.57 -31.51 -7.30
CA SER A 177 16.66 -31.74 -5.85
C SER A 177 17.37 -30.62 -5.11
N VAL A 178 17.03 -30.48 -3.83
CA VAL A 178 17.69 -29.56 -2.89
C VAL A 178 18.18 -30.35 -1.68
N GLN A 179 19.49 -30.31 -1.43
CA GLN A 179 20.12 -30.94 -0.28
C GLN A 179 20.66 -29.86 0.67
N LEU A 180 20.23 -29.88 1.93
CA LEU A 180 20.85 -29.07 2.97
C LEU A 180 22.16 -29.73 3.43
N LEU A 181 23.24 -28.97 3.45
CA LEU A 181 24.55 -29.39 3.97
C LEU A 181 24.70 -29.08 5.46
N THR A 182 24.00 -28.05 5.93
CA THR A 182 23.92 -27.69 7.35
C THR A 182 22.48 -27.87 7.85
N MET A 183 22.33 -28.23 9.12
CA MET A 183 21.00 -28.38 9.71
C MET A 183 20.41 -27.02 10.08
N PRO A 184 19.12 -26.77 9.77
CA PRO A 184 18.40 -25.61 10.26
C PRO A 184 18.19 -25.70 11.78
N SER A 185 17.76 -24.60 12.38
CA SER A 185 17.32 -24.60 13.77
C SER A 185 16.13 -25.54 13.97
N PRO A 186 16.13 -26.42 14.98
CA PRO A 186 14.97 -27.25 15.33
C PRO A 186 13.72 -26.43 15.66
N GLN A 187 13.85 -25.15 16.02
CA GLN A 187 12.72 -24.27 16.29
C GLN A 187 11.95 -23.88 15.03
N TYR A 188 12.64 -23.80 13.89
CA TYR A 188 12.06 -23.39 12.60
C TYR A 188 12.66 -24.25 11.47
N PRO A 189 12.32 -25.55 11.43
CA PRO A 189 12.93 -26.49 10.48
C PRO A 189 12.36 -26.36 9.06
N GLY A 190 11.22 -25.68 8.90
CA GLY A 190 10.43 -25.71 7.67
C GLY A 190 10.11 -27.14 7.22
N ALA A 191 10.04 -27.33 5.92
CA ALA A 191 10.03 -28.64 5.25
C ALA A 191 11.46 -29.08 4.82
N GLY A 192 12.50 -28.57 5.49
CA GLY A 192 13.89 -28.81 5.12
C GLY A 192 14.24 -28.19 3.76
N GLY A 193 15.00 -28.92 2.94
CA GLY A 193 15.45 -28.42 1.62
C GLY A 193 14.28 -28.06 0.68
N ARG A 194 13.12 -28.72 0.84
CA ARG A 194 11.92 -28.47 0.04
C ARG A 194 11.38 -27.05 0.22
N THR A 195 11.55 -26.45 1.40
CA THR A 195 11.16 -25.05 1.64
C THR A 195 11.90 -24.09 0.71
N LEU A 196 13.07 -24.44 0.17
CA LEU A 196 13.80 -23.52 -0.71
C LEU A 196 13.30 -23.53 -2.16
N ASN A 197 12.35 -24.41 -2.53
CA ASN A 197 11.92 -24.57 -3.91
C ASN A 197 10.47 -25.09 -4.09
N ASP A 198 9.57 -24.90 -3.13
CA ASP A 198 8.18 -25.40 -3.19
C ASP A 198 7.17 -24.41 -3.78
N ASN A 199 7.60 -23.19 -4.13
CA ASN A 199 6.78 -22.06 -4.59
C ASN A 199 5.78 -21.53 -3.56
N VAL A 200 5.96 -21.87 -2.29
CA VAL A 200 5.07 -21.41 -1.22
C VAL A 200 5.71 -20.25 -0.51
N ARG A 201 5.41 -19.03 -0.99
CA ARG A 201 5.80 -17.81 -0.29
C ARG A 201 5.17 -17.74 1.09
N SER A 202 6.01 -17.36 2.04
CA SER A 202 5.60 -17.13 3.41
C SER A 202 5.04 -15.72 3.59
N ASP A 203 4.17 -15.56 4.59
CA ASP A 203 3.75 -14.24 5.07
C ASP A 203 4.73 -13.74 6.17
N LEU A 204 4.41 -12.59 6.77
CA LEU A 204 5.21 -12.03 7.86
C LEU A 204 5.14 -12.86 9.16
N ASN A 205 4.31 -13.90 9.22
CA ASN A 205 4.25 -14.77 10.38
C ASN A 205 5.42 -15.76 10.35
N PHE A 206 6.50 -15.43 11.05
CA PHE A 206 7.67 -16.30 11.20
C PHE A 206 7.35 -17.68 11.81
N SER A 207 6.20 -17.84 12.47
CA SER A 207 5.75 -19.10 13.08
C SER A 207 4.83 -19.92 12.17
N SER A 208 4.64 -19.52 10.91
CA SER A 208 3.75 -20.21 9.95
C SER A 208 4.19 -21.63 9.57
N GLY A 209 5.42 -22.03 9.92
CA GLY A 209 6.02 -23.29 9.51
C GLY A 209 6.52 -23.32 8.06
N LYS A 210 6.34 -22.22 7.33
CA LYS A 210 6.78 -22.06 5.93
C LYS A 210 8.20 -21.49 5.79
N TRP A 211 8.78 -21.02 6.90
CA TRP A 211 10.15 -20.54 6.96
C TRP A 211 11.12 -21.64 7.41
N ILE A 212 12.29 -21.71 6.77
CA ILE A 212 13.46 -22.40 7.31
C ILE A 212 14.41 -21.36 7.89
N ALA A 213 14.89 -21.58 9.13
CA ALA A 213 15.72 -20.59 9.81
C ALA A 213 17.04 -21.14 10.37
N TYR A 214 18.03 -20.25 10.43
CA TYR A 214 19.39 -20.54 10.88
C TYR A 214 19.86 -19.49 11.89
N TYR A 215 20.50 -19.94 12.97
CA TYR A 215 21.01 -19.08 14.06
C TYR A 215 22.42 -19.43 14.50
N ASP A 216 22.74 -20.72 14.58
CA ASP A 216 24.09 -21.19 14.94
C ASP A 216 24.93 -21.50 13.70
N ASN A 217 24.33 -22.19 12.73
CA ASN A 217 24.94 -22.50 11.44
C ASN A 217 24.66 -21.40 10.40
N ASP A 218 25.48 -21.35 9.35
CA ASP A 218 25.10 -20.68 8.10
C ASP A 218 24.18 -21.63 7.30
N LEU A 219 23.29 -21.10 6.46
CA LEU A 219 22.53 -21.94 5.53
C LEU A 219 23.46 -22.34 4.39
N GLU A 220 23.66 -23.64 4.22
CA GLU A 220 24.39 -24.21 3.09
C GLU A 220 23.50 -25.24 2.39
N ALA A 221 23.21 -25.02 1.12
CA ALA A 221 22.33 -25.88 0.34
C ALA A 221 22.90 -26.12 -1.06
N VAL A 222 22.73 -27.35 -1.57
CA VAL A 222 23.07 -27.73 -2.94
C VAL A 222 21.80 -27.97 -3.72
N PHE A 223 21.67 -27.27 -4.84
CA PHE A 223 20.62 -27.41 -5.84
C PHE A 223 21.20 -28.20 -7.01
N ARG A 224 20.59 -29.36 -7.33
CA ARG A 224 21.02 -30.23 -8.43
C ARG A 224 20.04 -30.13 -9.60
N PHE A 225 20.59 -30.13 -10.80
CA PHE A 225 19.89 -30.26 -12.06
C PHE A 225 20.38 -31.51 -12.81
N ASP A 226 19.46 -32.33 -13.27
CA ASP A 226 19.76 -33.55 -14.03
C ASP A 226 20.30 -33.19 -15.43
N LYS A 227 19.82 -32.07 -15.98
CA LYS A 227 20.31 -31.45 -17.22
C LYS A 227 21.06 -30.15 -16.92
N PRO A 228 22.15 -29.84 -17.65
CA PRO A 228 22.83 -28.56 -17.50
C PRO A 228 21.89 -27.37 -17.75
N VAL A 229 22.02 -26.33 -16.94
CA VAL A 229 21.27 -25.08 -17.06
C VAL A 229 22.22 -23.89 -17.06
N VAL A 230 21.90 -22.84 -17.82
CA VAL A 230 22.71 -21.60 -17.86
C VAL A 230 22.05 -20.56 -16.98
N THR A 231 22.68 -20.26 -15.85
CA THR A 231 22.16 -19.33 -14.83
C THR A 231 23.04 -18.10 -14.72
N SER A 232 22.49 -17.03 -14.16
CA SER A 232 23.11 -15.70 -14.02
C SER A 232 22.81 -15.02 -12.69
N ASN A 233 21.80 -15.47 -11.96
CA ASN A 233 21.54 -14.99 -10.61
C ASN A 233 20.76 -16.00 -9.76
N ILE A 234 20.91 -15.85 -8.46
CA ILE A 234 20.03 -16.46 -7.46
C ILE A 234 19.35 -15.35 -6.68
N THR A 235 18.03 -15.47 -6.53
CA THR A 235 17.22 -14.63 -5.65
C THR A 235 16.85 -15.42 -4.41
N ILE A 236 17.05 -14.82 -3.24
CA ILE A 236 16.73 -15.43 -1.95
C ILE A 236 15.61 -14.60 -1.32
N SER A 237 14.48 -15.24 -1.04
CA SER A 237 13.35 -14.62 -0.34
C SER A 237 13.55 -14.77 1.17
N LEU A 238 13.38 -13.65 1.90
CA LEU A 238 13.81 -13.49 3.29
C LEU A 238 12.73 -12.79 4.11
N LEU A 239 12.71 -13.08 5.41
CA LEU A 239 11.98 -12.27 6.38
C LEU A 239 12.89 -11.20 6.98
N ARG A 240 12.36 -10.00 7.14
CA ARG A 240 12.95 -8.93 7.94
C ARG A 240 12.07 -8.64 9.15
N GLU A 241 12.61 -8.83 10.34
CA GLU A 241 11.97 -8.44 11.61
C GLU A 241 13.04 -8.23 12.70
N TYR A 242 13.53 -7.00 12.83
CA TYR A 242 14.68 -6.70 13.69
C TYR A 242 14.37 -6.85 15.18
N SER A 243 13.13 -6.58 15.61
CA SER A 243 12.69 -6.83 16.99
C SER A 243 12.78 -8.31 17.40
N ARG A 244 12.86 -9.23 16.42
CA ARG A 244 13.07 -10.68 16.61
C ARG A 244 14.47 -11.14 16.20
N HIS A 245 15.37 -10.19 15.94
CA HIS A 245 16.74 -10.45 15.47
C HIS A 245 16.79 -11.17 14.13
N ILE A 246 15.77 -11.00 13.28
CA ILE A 246 15.74 -11.58 11.94
C ILE A 246 16.29 -10.54 10.97
N PHE A 247 17.47 -10.81 10.43
CA PHE A 247 18.23 -9.90 9.57
C PHE A 247 18.46 -10.51 8.17
N PRO A 248 18.64 -9.66 7.14
CA PRO A 248 19.27 -10.12 5.91
C PRO A 248 20.67 -10.71 6.20
N PRO A 249 21.17 -11.62 5.36
CA PRO A 249 22.47 -12.22 5.59
C PRO A 249 23.61 -11.21 5.47
N GLY A 250 24.71 -11.46 6.18
CA GLY A 250 25.93 -10.67 6.09
C GLY A 250 26.71 -10.89 4.81
N LYS A 251 26.57 -12.07 4.20
CA LYS A 251 27.19 -12.41 2.92
C LYS A 251 26.42 -13.55 2.27
N VAL A 252 26.32 -13.54 0.96
CA VAL A 252 25.85 -14.66 0.14
C VAL A 252 26.98 -15.06 -0.78
N GLU A 253 27.23 -16.37 -0.89
CA GLU A 253 28.22 -16.94 -1.79
C GLU A 253 27.54 -18.01 -2.65
N VAL A 254 27.74 -17.95 -3.96
CA VAL A 254 27.19 -18.91 -4.90
C VAL A 254 28.35 -19.63 -5.58
N TYR A 255 28.35 -20.94 -5.48
CA TYR A 255 29.28 -21.81 -6.18
C TYR A 255 28.56 -22.59 -7.25
N GLY A 256 29.17 -22.78 -8.42
CA GLY A 256 28.59 -23.56 -9.52
C GLY A 256 29.58 -24.52 -10.13
N GLY A 257 29.08 -25.62 -10.69
CA GLY A 257 29.87 -26.59 -11.44
C GLY A 257 29.09 -27.81 -11.91
N GLU A 258 29.81 -28.79 -12.44
CA GLU A 258 29.27 -30.04 -13.01
C GLU A 258 28.83 -31.06 -11.94
N SER A 259 29.37 -30.95 -10.73
CA SER A 259 29.07 -31.85 -9.61
C SER A 259 29.29 -31.18 -8.26
N SER A 260 28.73 -31.74 -7.19
CA SER A 260 28.86 -31.19 -5.83
C SER A 260 30.28 -31.21 -5.26
N SER A 261 31.19 -32.01 -5.84
CA SER A 261 32.61 -32.06 -5.45
C SER A 261 33.50 -31.12 -6.27
N ASN A 262 33.00 -30.61 -7.41
CA ASN A 262 33.75 -29.74 -8.32
C ASN A 262 32.95 -28.46 -8.63
N MET A 263 32.79 -27.60 -7.62
CA MET A 263 32.18 -26.28 -7.78
C MET A 263 33.18 -25.17 -7.52
N LYS A 264 33.06 -24.08 -8.28
CA LYS A 264 33.86 -22.86 -8.12
C LYS A 264 32.97 -21.72 -7.64
N LEU A 265 33.53 -20.77 -6.89
CA LEU A 265 32.81 -19.56 -6.52
C LEU A 265 32.53 -18.75 -7.80
N ILE A 266 31.26 -18.51 -8.10
CA ILE A 266 30.82 -17.76 -9.29
C ILE A 266 30.16 -16.43 -8.94
N GLY A 267 29.60 -16.32 -7.73
CA GLY A 267 28.91 -15.12 -7.27
C GLY A 267 29.15 -14.83 -5.80
N THR A 268 29.14 -13.54 -5.45
CA THR A 268 29.15 -13.08 -4.07
C THR A 268 28.32 -11.82 -3.95
N LEU A 269 27.55 -11.71 -2.88
CA LEU A 269 26.79 -10.52 -2.53
C LEU A 269 27.00 -10.21 -1.05
N THR A 270 27.19 -8.93 -0.74
CA THR A 270 27.09 -8.39 0.62
C THR A 270 25.86 -7.50 0.65
N PRO A 271 24.70 -7.99 1.16
CA PRO A 271 23.49 -7.18 1.27
C PRO A 271 23.75 -5.91 2.08
N VAL A 272 23.06 -4.83 1.71
CA VAL A 272 23.09 -3.59 2.48
C VAL A 272 22.55 -3.88 3.87
N MET A 273 23.37 -3.60 4.89
CA MET A 273 22.94 -3.73 6.27
C MET A 273 21.91 -2.65 6.58
N PRO A 274 20.85 -3.03 7.30
CA PRO A 274 19.73 -2.14 7.49
C PRO A 274 19.98 -1.04 8.52
N THR A 275 19.21 0.03 8.36
CA THR A 275 19.18 1.14 9.30
C THR A 275 18.09 0.95 10.35
N GLU A 276 18.20 1.71 11.44
CA GLU A 276 17.16 1.78 12.47
C GLU A 276 15.82 2.20 11.85
N ASN A 277 14.71 1.58 12.28
CA ASN A 277 13.32 1.89 11.89
C ASN A 277 12.80 1.36 10.54
N GLU A 278 13.47 0.43 9.86
CA GLU A 278 12.82 -0.22 8.71
C GLU A 278 11.67 -1.13 9.18
N PRO A 279 10.50 -1.11 8.49
CA PRO A 279 9.36 -1.93 8.87
C PRO A 279 9.60 -3.41 8.60
N ASN A 280 8.93 -4.27 9.35
CA ASN A 280 8.89 -5.70 9.06
C ASN A 280 8.40 -5.93 7.63
N ALA A 281 9.08 -6.79 6.88
CA ALA A 281 8.75 -7.04 5.49
C ALA A 281 9.28 -8.39 5.03
N ASN A 282 8.64 -8.96 4.03
CA ASN A 282 9.28 -9.95 3.17
C ASN A 282 10.15 -9.18 2.19
N ILE A 283 11.44 -9.49 2.18
CA ILE A 283 12.42 -8.86 1.29
C ILE A 283 13.06 -9.93 0.42
N SER A 284 13.87 -9.50 -0.54
CA SER A 284 14.71 -10.42 -1.29
C SER A 284 16.06 -9.83 -1.57
N VAL A 285 17.06 -10.70 -1.67
CA VAL A 285 18.41 -10.34 -2.10
C VAL A 285 18.75 -11.09 -3.38
N VAL A 286 19.39 -10.41 -4.33
CA VAL A 286 19.74 -10.98 -5.63
C VAL A 286 21.27 -11.04 -5.73
N CYS A 287 21.81 -12.26 -5.78
CA CYS A 287 23.22 -12.50 -6.01
C CYS A 287 23.44 -12.77 -7.50
N SER A 288 23.89 -11.74 -8.23
CA SER A 288 24.20 -11.83 -9.66
C SER A 288 25.62 -12.34 -9.91
N TYR A 289 25.80 -13.04 -11.03
CA TYR A 289 27.09 -13.59 -11.47
C TYR A 289 27.12 -13.74 -13.00
N PRO A 290 28.30 -13.92 -13.63
CA PRO A 290 28.39 -14.16 -15.07
C PRO A 290 27.55 -15.37 -15.51
N ARG A 291 26.96 -15.34 -16.70
CA ARG A 291 26.21 -16.48 -17.26
C ARG A 291 27.06 -17.74 -17.22
N THR A 292 26.64 -18.73 -16.44
CA THR A 292 27.41 -19.94 -16.16
C THR A 292 26.54 -21.17 -16.35
N GLU A 293 27.03 -22.13 -17.13
CA GLU A 293 26.42 -23.45 -17.26
C GLU A 293 26.76 -24.31 -16.02
N VAL A 294 25.75 -24.91 -15.40
CA VAL A 294 25.89 -25.67 -14.15
C VAL A 294 24.95 -26.87 -14.14
N LYS A 295 25.38 -27.94 -13.45
CA LYS A 295 24.49 -29.03 -13.00
C LYS A 295 24.29 -29.01 -11.48
N CYS A 296 25.17 -28.34 -10.75
CA CYS A 296 25.06 -28.12 -9.32
C CYS A 296 25.33 -26.66 -8.98
N LEU A 297 24.47 -26.09 -8.13
CA LEU A 297 24.70 -24.81 -7.46
C LEU A 297 24.76 -25.03 -5.95
N LYS A 298 25.79 -24.54 -5.29
CA LYS A 298 25.83 -24.44 -3.82
C LYS A 298 25.61 -23.00 -3.40
N LEU A 299 24.58 -22.78 -2.61
CA LEU A 299 24.28 -21.52 -1.96
C LEU A 299 24.81 -21.56 -0.53
N VAL A 300 25.56 -20.52 -0.15
CA VAL A 300 26.00 -20.29 1.22
C VAL A 300 25.49 -18.93 1.67
N VAL A 301 24.59 -18.93 2.65
CA VAL A 301 24.00 -17.72 3.23
C VAL A 301 24.59 -17.52 4.62
N ARG A 302 25.54 -16.59 4.71
CA ARG A 302 26.25 -16.24 5.93
C ARG A 302 25.38 -15.34 6.77
N ARG A 303 24.96 -15.80 7.95
CA ARG A 303 24.18 -14.99 8.88
C ARG A 303 24.99 -13.85 9.48
N VAL A 304 24.31 -12.84 9.99
CA VAL A 304 24.96 -11.78 10.77
C VAL A 304 25.46 -12.36 12.09
N ARG A 305 26.78 -12.31 12.30
CA ARG A 305 27.44 -12.85 13.50
C ARG A 305 27.45 -11.88 14.68
N SER A 306 27.29 -10.59 14.41
CA SER A 306 27.25 -9.51 15.40
C SER A 306 26.30 -8.42 14.91
N MET A 307 25.15 -8.27 15.57
CA MET A 307 24.15 -7.25 15.25
C MET A 307 24.73 -5.83 15.37
N PRO A 308 24.24 -4.88 14.54
CA PRO A 308 24.78 -3.52 14.44
C PRO A 308 24.58 -2.71 15.73
N LYS A 309 25.36 -1.63 15.88
CA LYS A 309 25.42 -0.81 17.10
C LYS A 309 24.07 -0.21 17.52
N TRP A 310 23.21 0.11 16.55
CA TRP A 310 21.89 0.69 16.80
C TRP A 310 20.92 -0.33 17.42
N HIS A 311 21.16 -1.62 17.27
CA HIS A 311 20.25 -2.64 17.78
C HIS A 311 20.39 -2.79 19.31
N PRO A 312 19.29 -2.89 20.08
CA PRO A 312 19.35 -3.04 21.54
C PRO A 312 20.23 -4.22 21.99
N GLN A 313 20.21 -5.31 21.23
CA GLN A 313 21.00 -6.53 21.45
C GLN A 313 22.29 -6.58 20.62
N ARG A 314 22.89 -5.41 20.31
CA ARG A 314 24.16 -5.28 19.58
C ARG A 314 25.22 -6.29 20.05
N GLY A 315 26.04 -6.77 19.12
CA GLY A 315 27.09 -7.76 19.40
C GLY A 315 26.61 -9.22 19.43
N GLN A 316 25.31 -9.47 19.59
CA GLN A 316 24.75 -10.83 19.49
C GLN A 316 24.56 -11.29 18.05
N LYS A 317 24.41 -12.61 17.85
CA LYS A 317 24.09 -13.22 16.55
C LYS A 317 22.67 -12.87 16.12
N ALA A 318 22.41 -12.89 14.81
CA ALA A 318 21.07 -12.75 14.26
C ALA A 318 20.61 -14.04 13.57
N TRP A 319 19.29 -14.19 13.48
CA TRP A 319 18.63 -15.18 12.65
C TRP A 319 18.69 -14.78 11.17
N VAL A 320 18.72 -15.79 10.31
CA VAL A 320 18.33 -15.68 8.90
C VAL A 320 17.16 -16.62 8.66
N PHE A 321 16.10 -16.09 8.06
CA PHE A 321 14.89 -16.81 7.68
C PHE A 321 14.78 -16.79 6.16
N VAL A 322 14.58 -17.97 5.55
CA VAL A 322 14.42 -18.14 4.10
C VAL A 322 13.15 -18.94 3.86
N ASP A 323 12.36 -18.56 2.86
CA ASP A 323 11.16 -19.29 2.43
C ASP A 323 11.21 -19.70 0.97
N GLU A 324 12.13 -19.16 0.15
CA GLU A 324 12.26 -19.58 -1.25
C GLU A 324 13.62 -19.15 -1.83
N VAL A 325 14.13 -19.94 -2.78
CA VAL A 325 15.30 -19.61 -3.60
C VAL A 325 14.94 -19.75 -5.08
N PHE A 326 15.00 -18.64 -5.81
CA PHE A 326 14.73 -18.61 -7.24
C PHE A 326 16.03 -18.57 -8.05
N ILE A 327 16.13 -19.42 -9.07
CA ILE A 327 17.32 -19.58 -9.91
C ILE A 327 17.00 -19.10 -11.33
N ASN A 328 17.80 -18.17 -11.85
CA ASN A 328 17.60 -17.50 -13.14
C ASN A 328 18.89 -17.37 -13.94
#